data_AF-A0A484HE32-F1
#
_entry.id   AF-A0A484HE32-F1
#
_cell.length_a   1.000
_cell.length_b   1.000
_cell.length_c   1.000
_cell.angle_alpha   90.00
_cell.angle_beta   90.00
_cell.angle_gamma   90.00
#
_symmetry.space_group_name_H-M   'P 1'
#
loop_
_entity.id
_entity.type
_entity.pdbx_description
1 polymer ?
#
loop_
_entity_poly.entity_id
_entity_poly.type
_entity_poly.pdbx_seq_one_letter_code
_entity_poly.pdbx_strand_id
1 'polypeptide(L)'
;MRQDHSEKKTAPRQTRRGAYRQKRRAARASGCHCCGEAAPPFCWRCRCGFSICQVCMDENVWGMSCNGITWECPDCGGQNGFGNQ
;
A
#
# COMPACT_ATOMS: atom_id res chain seq x y z
N MET A 1 21.23 51.43 -9.02
CA MET A 1 21.59 50.50 -7.93
C MET A 1 20.59 49.36 -7.95
N ARG A 2 21.02 48.13 -8.24
CA ARG A 2 20.16 46.94 -8.32
C ARG A 2 20.02 46.36 -6.90
N GLN A 3 18.81 46.19 -6.41
CA GLN A 3 18.55 45.39 -5.21
C GLN A 3 17.88 44.09 -5.65
N ASP A 4 18.68 43.03 -5.69
CA ASP A 4 18.27 41.65 -5.94
C ASP A 4 17.63 41.09 -4.66
N HIS A 5 16.30 41.05 -4.61
CA HIS A 5 15.58 40.40 -3.51
C HIS A 5 15.57 38.88 -3.74
N SER A 6 16.42 38.17 -3.00
CA SER A 6 16.51 36.71 -2.97
C SER A 6 15.33 36.11 -2.18
N GLU A 7 14.30 35.67 -2.89
CA GLU A 7 13.18 34.90 -2.33
C GLU A 7 13.63 33.50 -1.90
N LYS A 8 13.84 33.32 -0.60
CA LYS A 8 14.06 31.99 0.01
C LYS A 8 12.76 31.19 0.00
N LYS A 9 12.58 30.33 -1.00
CA LYS A 9 11.49 29.36 -1.08
C LYS A 9 11.58 28.34 0.07
N THR A 10 10.77 28.52 1.10
CA THR A 10 10.69 27.58 2.22
C THR A 10 9.74 26.44 1.86
N ALA A 11 10.25 25.22 1.73
CA ALA A 11 9.44 24.03 1.46
C ALA A 11 8.44 23.75 2.60
N PRO A 12 7.20 23.32 2.31
CA PRO A 12 6.20 23.08 3.35
C PRO A 12 6.60 21.91 4.25
N ARG A 13 6.54 22.13 5.57
CA ARG A 13 6.79 21.13 6.62
C ARG A 13 5.77 20.00 6.48
N GLN A 14 6.17 18.89 5.83
CA GLN A 14 5.34 17.69 5.75
C GLN A 14 5.02 17.18 7.16
N THR A 15 3.77 17.39 7.60
CA THR A 15 3.28 16.75 8.81
C THR A 15 3.19 15.25 8.55
N ARG A 16 3.62 14.41 9.51
CA ARG A 16 3.64 12.94 9.37
C ARG A 16 2.31 12.33 8.90
N ARG A 17 1.17 13.00 9.16
CA ARG A 17 -0.17 12.63 8.67
C ARG A 17 -0.34 12.75 7.15
N GLY A 18 0.29 13.75 6.52
CA GLY A 18 0.26 13.92 5.06
C GLY A 18 1.01 12.79 4.35
N ALA A 19 2.20 12.46 4.84
CA ALA A 19 3.04 11.41 4.27
C ALA A 19 2.39 10.01 4.35
N TYR A 20 1.75 9.67 5.48
CA TYR A 20 1.05 8.38 5.62
C TYR A 20 -0.12 8.24 4.64
N ARG A 21 -0.92 9.30 4.47
CA ARG A 21 -2.04 9.31 3.51
C ARG A 21 -1.54 9.18 2.07
N GLN A 22 -0.43 9.83 1.74
CA GLN A 22 0.20 9.74 0.42
C GLN A 22 0.73 8.33 0.14
N LYS A 23 1.43 7.72 1.12
CA LYS A 23 1.89 6.32 1.02
C LYS A 23 0.73 5.35 0.81
N ARG A 24 -0.38 5.50 1.54
CA ARG A 24 -1.58 4.67 1.32
C ARG A 24 -2.18 4.87 -0.08
N ARG A 25 -2.17 6.08 -0.64
CA ARG A 25 -2.62 6.32 -2.01
C ARG A 25 -1.69 5.70 -3.05
N ALA A 26 -0.38 5.79 -2.84
CA ALA A 26 0.60 5.15 -3.73
C ALA A 26 0.49 3.61 -3.70
N ALA A 27 0.34 3.02 -2.51
CA ALA A 27 0.05 1.60 -2.38
C ALA A 27 -1.31 1.22 -3.02
N ARG A 28 -2.28 2.16 -3.09
CA ARG A 28 -3.52 1.94 -3.83
C ARG A 28 -3.34 1.84 -5.34
N ALA A 29 -2.23 2.36 -5.86
CA ALA A 29 -1.87 2.26 -7.27
C ALA A 29 -1.01 1.02 -7.58
N SER A 30 -0.60 0.22 -6.58
CA SER A 30 0.15 -1.02 -6.83
C SER A 30 -0.79 -2.15 -7.25
N GLY A 31 -0.42 -2.82 -8.33
CA GLY A 31 -1.08 -4.01 -8.87
C GLY A 31 -0.88 -5.26 -8.00
N CYS A 32 -1.28 -6.43 -8.51
CA CYS A 32 -1.05 -7.70 -7.82
C CYS A 32 0.42 -8.12 -7.91
N HIS A 33 1.04 -8.45 -6.78
CA HIS A 33 2.43 -8.94 -6.74
C HIS A 33 2.56 -10.40 -7.21
N CYS A 34 1.47 -11.18 -7.19
CA CYS A 34 1.49 -12.58 -7.59
C CYS A 34 1.40 -12.74 -9.11
N CYS A 35 0.36 -12.17 -9.74
CA CYS A 35 0.16 -12.29 -11.19
C CYS A 35 0.69 -11.12 -12.01
N GLY A 36 1.13 -10.03 -11.36
CA GLY A 36 1.63 -8.83 -12.04
C GLY A 36 0.56 -7.93 -12.66
N GLU A 37 -0.73 -8.28 -12.53
CA GLU A 37 -1.83 -7.47 -13.05
C GLU A 37 -1.77 -6.05 -12.45
N ALA A 38 -1.70 -5.04 -13.31
CA ALA A 38 -1.43 -3.67 -12.89
C ALA A 38 -2.66 -2.99 -12.25
N ALA A 39 -3.88 -3.35 -12.71
CA ALA A 39 -5.11 -2.71 -12.26
C ALA A 39 -6.24 -3.73 -11.97
N PRO A 40 -6.04 -4.67 -11.04
CA PRO A 40 -7.09 -5.60 -10.66
C PRO A 40 -8.27 -4.85 -10.00
N PRO A 41 -9.51 -5.34 -10.14
CA PRO A 41 -10.69 -4.69 -9.56
C PRO A 41 -10.60 -4.50 -8.04
N PHE A 42 -9.90 -5.43 -7.37
CA PHE A 42 -9.70 -5.43 -5.93
C PHE A 42 -8.40 -6.14 -5.55
N CYS A 43 -7.73 -5.62 -4.52
CA CYS A 43 -6.58 -6.25 -3.88
C CYS A 43 -6.69 -6.16 -2.35
N TRP A 44 -6.35 -7.24 -1.66
CA TRP A 44 -5.93 -7.14 -0.26
C TRP A 44 -4.52 -6.56 -0.21
N ARG A 45 -4.26 -5.73 0.81
CA ARG A 45 -2.97 -5.05 0.97
C ARG A 45 -2.42 -5.22 2.36
N CYS A 46 -1.18 -5.67 2.44
CA CYS A 46 -0.42 -5.61 3.67
C CYS A 46 0.16 -4.21 3.87
N ARG A 47 0.36 -3.83 5.14
CA ARG A 47 1.02 -2.57 5.52
C ARG A 47 2.47 -2.49 5.05
N CYS A 48 3.12 -3.62 4.73
CA CYS A 48 4.48 -3.64 4.18
C CYS A 48 4.55 -3.18 2.71
N GLY A 49 3.41 -3.18 1.99
CA GLY A 49 3.33 -2.83 0.58
C GLY A 49 2.90 -3.98 -0.32
N PHE A 50 2.94 -5.23 0.15
CA PHE A 50 2.45 -6.38 -0.59
C PHE A 50 0.96 -6.25 -0.90
N SER A 51 0.58 -6.56 -2.14
CA SER A 51 -0.80 -6.52 -2.61
C SER A 51 -1.11 -7.74 -3.47
N ILE A 52 -2.26 -8.36 -3.22
CA ILE A 52 -2.70 -9.61 -3.89
C ILE A 52 -4.16 -9.46 -4.33
N CYS A 53 -4.47 -9.82 -5.57
CA CYS A 53 -5.82 -9.71 -6.13
C CYS A 53 -6.75 -10.83 -5.64
N GLN A 54 -8.04 -10.70 -5.92
CA GLN A 54 -9.06 -11.72 -5.59
C GLN A 54 -8.64 -13.13 -6.02
N VAL A 55 -8.36 -13.31 -7.31
CA VAL A 55 -8.02 -14.60 -7.91
C VAL A 55 -6.80 -15.22 -7.24
N CYS A 56 -5.69 -14.47 -7.12
CA CYS A 56 -4.48 -15.01 -6.50
C CYS A 56 -4.66 -15.33 -5.02
N MET A 57 -5.48 -14.58 -4.28
CA MET A 57 -5.76 -14.94 -2.89
C MET A 57 -6.55 -16.24 -2.82
N ASP A 58 -7.59 -16.41 -3.65
CA ASP A 58 -8.41 -17.63 -3.65
C ASP A 58 -7.56 -18.89 -3.95
N GLU A 59 -6.57 -18.77 -4.84
CA GLU A 59 -5.61 -19.84 -5.15
C GLU A 59 -4.63 -20.15 -4.00
N ASN A 60 -4.25 -19.14 -3.20
CA ASN A 60 -3.19 -19.26 -2.19
C ASN A 60 -3.70 -19.24 -0.73
N VAL A 61 -5.01 -19.05 -0.52
CA VAL A 61 -5.60 -18.85 0.81
C VAL A 61 -5.31 -20.02 1.75
N TRP A 62 -5.23 -21.24 1.22
CA TRP A 62 -4.92 -22.46 1.99
C TRP A 62 -3.56 -22.39 2.71
N GLY A 63 -2.59 -21.66 2.15
CA GLY A 63 -1.26 -21.47 2.73
C GLY A 63 -1.09 -20.13 3.44
N MET A 64 -2.03 -19.21 3.26
CA MET A 64 -1.95 -17.84 3.79
C MET A 64 -2.93 -17.57 4.93
N SER A 65 -3.93 -18.42 5.16
CA SER A 65 -4.94 -18.24 6.20
C SER A 65 -5.21 -19.54 6.95
N CYS A 66 -5.29 -19.45 8.28
CA CYS A 66 -5.66 -20.59 9.14
C CYS A 66 -7.13 -20.58 9.59
N ASN A 67 -7.87 -19.49 9.35
CA ASN A 67 -9.20 -19.28 9.93
C ASN A 67 -10.21 -18.61 8.98
N GLY A 68 -9.81 -18.24 7.76
CA GLY A 68 -10.68 -17.56 6.79
C GLY A 68 -11.11 -16.14 7.19
N ILE A 69 -10.54 -15.56 8.26
CA ILE A 69 -10.82 -14.21 8.77
C ILE A 69 -9.61 -13.30 8.59
N THR A 70 -8.42 -13.83 8.83
CA THR A 70 -7.13 -13.16 8.62
C THR A 70 -6.24 -13.91 7.65
N TRP A 71 -5.29 -13.20 7.04
CA TRP A 71 -4.24 -13.78 6.22
C TRP A 71 -2.86 -13.28 6.66
N GLU A 72 -1.88 -14.16 6.59
CA GLU A 72 -0.47 -13.89 6.83
C GLU A 72 0.21 -13.43 5.54
N CYS A 73 0.93 -12.31 5.62
CA CYS A 73 1.66 -11.79 4.47
C CYS A 73 2.92 -12.63 4.20
N PRO A 74 3.13 -13.15 2.97
CA PRO A 74 4.29 -13.97 2.65
C PRO A 74 5.60 -13.18 2.69
N ASP A 75 5.54 -11.85 2.49
CA ASP A 75 6.73 -11.00 2.48
C ASP A 75 7.22 -10.64 3.88
N CYS A 76 6.33 -10.50 4.86
CA CYS A 76 6.70 -9.96 6.18
C CYS A 76 6.15 -10.72 7.40
N GLY A 77 5.38 -11.79 7.21
CA GLY A 77 4.71 -12.53 8.28
C GLY A 77 3.60 -11.74 9.01
N GLY A 78 3.27 -10.54 8.52
CA GLY A 78 2.28 -9.69 9.16
C GLY A 78 0.86 -10.23 8.98
N GLN A 79 0.06 -10.23 10.06
CA GLN A 79 -1.36 -10.59 10.03
C GLN A 79 -2.23 -9.43 9.52
N ASN A 80 -3.11 -9.72 8.57
CA ASN A 80 -4.02 -8.76 7.92
C ASN A 80 -5.46 -9.32 7.94
N GLY A 81 -6.46 -8.46 8.05
CA GLY A 81 -7.87 -8.89 7.98
C GLY A 81 -8.37 -8.96 6.53
N PHE A 82 -9.30 -9.88 6.25
CA PHE A 82 -10.03 -9.88 4.97
C PHE A 82 -11.07 -8.75 4.86
N GLY A 83 -11.59 -8.23 5.99
CA GLY A 83 -12.62 -7.19 6.03
C GLY A 83 -12.11 -5.73 6.15
N ASN A 84 -12.96 -4.77 5.78
CA ASN A 84 -12.74 -3.31 5.86
C ASN A 84 -11.49 -2.79 5.13
N GLN A 85 -11.36 -3.07 3.82
CA GLN A 85 -10.30 -2.52 2.97
C GLN A 85 -10.78 -1.51 1.92
#